data_AF-A0A2W6VKM0-F1
#
_entry.id   AF-A0A2W6VKM0-F1
#
_cell.length_a   1.000
_cell.length_b   1.000
_cell.length_c   1.000
_cell.angle_alpha   90.00
_cell.angle_beta   90.00
_cell.angle_gamma   90.00
#
_symmetry.space_group_name_H-M   'P 1'
#
loop_
_entity.id
_entity.type
_entity.pdbx_description
1 polymer ?
#
loop_
_entity_poly.entity_id
_entity_poly.type
_entity_poly.pdbx_seq_one_letter_code
_entity_poly.pdbx_strand_id
1 'polypeptide(L)'
;MHGLTGQTADRIALAERAPLQVADVRLDPATRMLAGPRGETQIEPRVMQVLLALADADGRVMTRDMLEKLCWQGLFVSEDSLTRAISAIRRALREVGSDRLKVETIPKTGYRLVAAPKEQTAAEPALPAAAPPPHRDLTRRNLLGGLAVAAVGAAGISAFLARRPKAVPEADELKAQGWDSWRQGLPDAESQGLGFVQEAARIAPQDAGAWGLVALLARNVWEMGVPEEAQAAFETTQSAIRRALAIDGREGNALAARAMMLPIFGDWGAARRRLNEVLAIQPDQVPALDALGVLHFSSGYGREGLAIAARLADADPLAAVFQHKLVYRLWAAGDIAQADRVADRALSLWPGHPAIWFARMWTYGYTSRAEAALRMIRQAVERRSLGPAMAELYLATFEAGESRRPADVARAVELNRAAALKAPGAAVASVQHLAWLGDLDGAFEVARGYLQRQGPAVGSLQPDPAIAPTLNEQHRRKTMMLFIPATAPMRADPRFLTLADNIGLTRYWEAAGRRPDFLSG
;
A
#
# COMPACT_ATOMS: atom_id res chain seq x y z
N MET A 1 10.00 25.40 -49.86
CA MET A 1 8.60 25.01 -49.58
C MET A 1 8.28 23.71 -50.30
N HIS A 2 8.55 22.56 -49.69
CA HIS A 2 7.96 21.27 -50.03
C HIS A 2 7.77 20.49 -48.72
N GLY A 3 6.55 20.02 -48.51
CA GLY A 3 6.02 19.61 -47.22
C GLY A 3 6.60 18.31 -46.65
N LEU A 4 6.64 18.28 -45.32
CA LEU A 4 6.49 17.04 -44.54
C LEU A 4 5.13 17.12 -43.86
N THR A 5 4.13 16.67 -44.61
CA THR A 5 2.80 16.30 -44.14
C THR A 5 2.90 15.15 -43.14
N GLY A 6 2.24 15.31 -41.99
CA GLY A 6 1.62 14.27 -41.16
C GLY A 6 2.27 12.89 -41.15
N GLN A 7 3.24 12.71 -40.25
CA GLN A 7 3.45 11.40 -39.64
C GLN A 7 2.77 11.45 -38.29
N THR A 8 1.66 10.73 -38.17
CA THR A 8 1.04 10.39 -36.89
C THR A 8 2.15 9.90 -35.95
N ALA A 9 2.19 10.40 -34.71
CA ALA A 9 3.14 9.94 -33.71
C ALA A 9 2.83 8.49 -33.38
N ASP A 10 3.34 7.56 -34.19
CA ASP A 10 3.12 6.13 -34.04
C ASP A 10 3.76 5.65 -32.74
N ARG A 11 3.00 4.83 -32.02
CA ARG A 11 3.39 4.18 -30.77
C ARG A 11 4.77 3.52 -30.96
N ILE A 12 5.68 3.70 -30.01
CA ILE A 12 6.91 2.89 -29.96
C ILE A 12 6.52 1.43 -29.66
N ALA A 13 6.32 0.65 -30.72
CA ALA A 13 5.98 -0.76 -30.68
C ALA A 13 7.26 -1.58 -30.47
N LEU A 14 7.45 -2.08 -29.25
CA LEU A 14 8.67 -2.79 -28.87
C LEU A 14 8.91 -4.07 -29.67
N ALA A 15 7.85 -4.84 -29.93
CA ALA A 15 7.94 -6.14 -30.61
C ALA A 15 8.37 -6.04 -32.09
N GLU A 16 8.15 -4.88 -32.72
CA GLU A 16 8.41 -4.67 -34.15
C GLU A 16 9.75 -3.95 -34.39
N ARG A 17 10.46 -3.57 -33.32
CA ARG A 17 11.67 -2.78 -33.41
C ARG A 17 12.92 -3.66 -33.32
N ALA A 18 13.74 -3.59 -34.37
CA ALA A 18 15.00 -4.32 -34.44
C ALA A 18 15.98 -3.86 -33.34
N PRO A 19 16.84 -4.75 -32.82
CA PRO A 19 17.90 -4.36 -31.90
C PRO A 19 18.81 -3.28 -32.50
N LEU A 20 19.24 -2.33 -31.68
CA LEU A 20 20.14 -1.24 -32.10
C LEU A 20 21.33 -1.11 -31.15
N GLN A 21 22.47 -0.71 -31.70
CA GLN A 21 23.69 -0.44 -30.94
C GLN A 21 23.82 1.08 -30.73
N VAL A 22 23.91 1.51 -29.47
CA VAL A 22 24.16 2.91 -29.10
C VAL A 22 25.37 2.98 -28.20
N ALA A 23 26.45 3.60 -28.69
CA ALA A 23 27.77 3.54 -28.06
C ALA A 23 28.19 2.09 -27.75
N ASP A 24 28.43 1.77 -26.49
CA ASP A 24 28.82 0.44 -25.98
C ASP A 24 27.64 -0.40 -25.47
N VAL A 25 26.38 0.03 -25.68
CA VAL A 25 25.18 -0.70 -25.25
C VAL A 25 24.33 -1.14 -26.44
N ARG A 26 23.99 -2.43 -26.47
CA ARG A 26 22.98 -2.99 -27.37
C ARG A 26 21.62 -2.94 -26.70
N LEU A 27 20.65 -2.33 -27.37
CA LEU A 27 19.24 -2.27 -26.96
C LEU A 27 18.48 -3.32 -27.77
N ASP A 28 17.79 -4.24 -27.11
CA ASP A 28 16.86 -5.18 -27.75
C ASP A 28 15.42 -4.84 -27.31
N PRO A 29 14.65 -4.10 -28.14
CA PRO A 29 13.31 -3.67 -27.79
C PRO A 29 12.33 -4.82 -27.54
N ALA A 30 12.37 -5.87 -28.36
CA ALA A 30 11.42 -6.97 -28.33
C ALA A 30 11.57 -7.80 -27.05
N THR A 31 12.80 -8.04 -26.60
CA THR A 31 13.09 -8.77 -25.35
C THR A 31 13.24 -7.85 -24.13
N ARG A 32 13.28 -6.53 -24.36
CA ARG A 32 13.53 -5.47 -23.37
C ARG A 32 14.90 -5.58 -22.68
N MET A 33 15.87 -6.16 -23.39
CA MET A 33 17.22 -6.40 -22.86
C MET A 33 18.16 -5.25 -23.21
N LEU A 34 18.99 -4.85 -22.26
CA LEU A 34 20.16 -4.00 -22.47
C LEU A 34 21.41 -4.84 -22.25
N ALA A 35 22.33 -4.86 -23.20
CA ALA A 35 23.61 -5.56 -23.08
C ALA A 35 24.77 -4.56 -23.20
N GLY A 36 25.68 -4.56 -22.24
CA GLY A 36 26.84 -3.67 -22.19
C GLY A 36 28.11 -4.38 -21.68
N PRO A 37 29.20 -3.64 -21.43
CA PRO A 37 30.51 -4.22 -21.09
C PRO A 37 30.54 -5.11 -19.85
N ARG A 38 29.61 -4.92 -18.91
CA ARG A 38 29.53 -5.68 -17.64
C ARG A 38 28.40 -6.72 -17.59
N GLY A 39 27.68 -6.93 -18.69
CA GLY A 39 26.61 -7.93 -18.77
C GLY A 39 25.31 -7.35 -19.31
N GLU A 40 24.21 -8.07 -19.06
CA GLU A 40 22.89 -7.76 -19.60
C GLU A 40 21.87 -7.53 -18.47
N THR A 41 20.90 -6.65 -18.70
CA THR A 41 19.80 -6.38 -17.76
C THR A 41 18.50 -6.12 -18.50
N GLN A 42 17.38 -6.61 -17.97
CA GLN A 42 16.06 -6.42 -18.55
C GLN A 42 15.36 -5.21 -17.91
N ILE A 43 14.73 -4.36 -18.73
CA ILE A 43 14.03 -3.16 -18.25
C ILE A 43 12.52 -3.23 -18.52
N GLU A 44 11.75 -2.41 -17.79
CA GLU A 44 10.31 -2.32 -17.99
C GLU A 44 9.95 -1.82 -19.40
N PRO A 45 8.77 -2.20 -19.95
CA PRO A 45 8.37 -1.81 -21.30
C PRO A 45 8.37 -0.28 -21.49
N ARG A 46 7.87 0.47 -20.52
CA ARG A 46 7.79 1.93 -20.60
C ARG A 46 9.17 2.58 -20.53
N VAL A 47 10.06 2.03 -19.71
CA VAL A 47 11.46 2.47 -19.59
C VAL A 47 12.19 2.26 -20.92
N MET A 48 11.97 1.11 -21.58
CA MET A 48 12.51 0.85 -22.92
C MET A 48 11.97 1.85 -23.95
N GLN A 49 10.66 2.15 -23.93
CA GLN A 49 10.08 3.12 -24.86
C GLN A 49 10.66 4.53 -24.69
N VAL A 50 10.88 4.99 -23.45
CA VAL A 50 11.52 6.30 -23.19
C VAL A 50 12.97 6.29 -23.66
N LEU A 51 13.71 5.20 -23.42
CA LEU A 51 15.09 5.07 -23.90
C LEU A 51 15.17 5.10 -25.43
N LEU A 52 14.25 4.42 -26.12
CA LEU A 52 14.15 4.45 -27.57
C LEU A 52 13.80 5.84 -28.08
N ALA A 53 12.84 6.53 -27.45
CA ALA A 53 12.48 7.90 -27.82
C ALA A 53 13.69 8.86 -27.70
N LEU A 54 14.53 8.67 -26.67
CA LEU A 54 15.74 9.46 -26.48
C LEU A 54 16.89 9.05 -27.43
N ALA A 55 16.98 7.76 -27.79
CA ALA A 55 17.94 7.27 -28.77
C ALA A 55 17.61 7.76 -30.19
N ASP A 56 16.33 7.71 -30.59
CA ASP A 56 15.82 8.21 -31.87
C ASP A 56 15.95 9.74 -31.98
N ALA A 57 16.03 10.45 -30.86
CA ALA A 57 16.29 11.88 -30.83
C ALA A 57 17.74 12.23 -31.22
N ASP A 58 18.65 11.25 -31.24
CA ASP A 58 20.05 11.36 -31.67
C ASP A 58 20.77 12.57 -31.03
N GLY A 59 20.77 12.63 -29.70
CA GLY A 59 21.40 13.71 -28.94
C GLY A 59 20.59 15.00 -28.80
N ARG A 60 19.47 15.15 -29.52
CA ARG A 60 18.55 16.30 -29.34
C ARG A 60 17.80 16.22 -28.02
N VAL A 61 17.43 17.38 -27.50
CA VAL A 61 16.64 17.49 -26.26
C VAL A 61 15.18 17.17 -26.54
N MET A 62 14.67 16.16 -25.85
CA MET A 62 13.26 15.79 -25.84
C MET A 62 12.58 16.44 -24.64
N THR A 63 11.55 17.24 -24.89
CA THR A 63 10.77 17.86 -23.82
C THR A 63 9.95 16.82 -23.06
N ARG A 64 9.55 17.17 -21.84
CA ARG A 64 8.68 16.34 -21.01
C ARG A 64 7.39 15.98 -21.75
N ASP A 65 6.70 16.98 -22.29
CA ASP A 65 5.43 16.80 -23.01
C ASP A 65 5.57 15.90 -24.24
N MET A 66 6.71 15.99 -24.96
CA MET A 66 6.98 15.13 -26.11
C MET A 66 7.16 13.66 -25.69
N LEU A 67 7.92 13.41 -24.61
CA LEU A 67 8.13 12.06 -24.09
C LEU A 67 6.83 11.48 -23.51
N GLU A 68 6.05 12.29 -22.80
CA GLU A 68 4.73 11.90 -22.29
C GLU A 68 3.77 11.55 -23.42
N LYS A 69 3.72 12.37 -24.48
CA LYS A 69 2.88 12.10 -25.65
C LYS A 69 3.29 10.83 -26.40
N LEU A 70 4.58 10.63 -26.65
CA LEU A 70 5.10 9.48 -27.40
C LEU A 70 4.97 8.16 -26.62
N CYS A 71 5.24 8.18 -25.32
CA CYS A 71 5.32 6.97 -24.53
C CYS A 71 4.04 6.69 -23.73
N TRP A 72 3.13 7.67 -23.50
CA TRP A 72 1.90 7.48 -22.71
C TRP A 72 0.61 7.92 -23.43
N GLN A 73 0.67 8.33 -24.70
CA GLN A 73 -0.52 8.58 -25.54
C GLN A 73 -1.51 9.62 -24.99
N GLY A 74 -1.05 10.60 -24.21
CA GLY A 74 -1.93 11.63 -23.64
C GLY A 74 -2.84 11.12 -22.50
N LEU A 75 -2.63 9.91 -21.99
CA LEU A 75 -3.13 9.52 -20.66
C LEU A 75 -2.49 10.46 -19.63
N PHE A 76 -3.27 11.00 -18.69
CA PHE A 76 -2.71 11.85 -17.63
C PHE A 76 -1.70 11.06 -16.80
N VAL A 77 -0.43 11.41 -16.94
CA VAL A 77 0.69 10.78 -16.23
C VAL A 77 1.02 11.63 -15.01
N SER A 78 1.21 11.02 -13.83
CA SER A 78 1.71 11.75 -12.66
C SER A 78 3.09 12.35 -12.96
N GLU A 79 3.40 13.53 -12.39
CA GLU A 79 4.65 14.25 -12.65
C GLU A 79 5.93 13.38 -12.43
N ASP A 80 5.84 12.32 -11.63
CA ASP A 80 6.97 11.45 -11.30
C ASP A 80 7.23 10.29 -12.26
N SER A 81 6.31 9.94 -13.17
CA SER A 81 6.49 8.71 -13.96
C SER A 81 7.61 8.83 -14.99
N LEU A 82 7.77 10.00 -15.62
CA LEU A 82 8.92 10.26 -16.49
C LEU A 82 10.23 10.29 -15.68
N THR A 83 10.21 10.94 -14.51
CA THR A 83 11.37 10.99 -13.60
C THR A 83 11.82 9.59 -13.15
N ARG A 84 10.87 8.69 -12.85
CA ARG A 84 11.14 7.28 -12.54
C ARG A 84 11.72 6.54 -13.74
N ALA A 85 11.14 6.70 -14.93
CA ALA A 85 11.67 6.08 -16.14
C ALA A 85 13.11 6.52 -16.43
N ILE A 86 13.42 7.81 -16.32
CA ILE A 86 14.78 8.35 -16.48
C ILE A 86 15.74 7.79 -15.41
N SER A 87 15.28 7.64 -14.17
CA SER A 87 16.07 7.05 -13.09
C SER A 87 16.37 5.57 -13.32
N ALA A 88 15.39 4.82 -13.81
CA ALA A 88 15.53 3.41 -14.18
C ALA A 88 16.52 3.24 -15.35
N ILE A 89 16.43 4.07 -16.40
CA ILE A 89 17.40 4.08 -17.51
C ILE A 89 18.82 4.31 -16.98
N ARG A 90 19.01 5.34 -16.15
CA ARG A 90 20.33 5.66 -15.58
C ARG A 90 20.90 4.53 -14.74
N ARG A 91 20.05 3.82 -13.98
CA ARG A 91 20.45 2.64 -13.21
C ARG A 91 20.86 1.50 -14.14
N ALA A 92 20.03 1.18 -15.13
CA ALA A 92 20.28 0.08 -16.05
C ALA A 92 21.58 0.28 -16.87
N LEU A 93 21.84 1.51 -17.35
CA LEU A 93 23.10 1.85 -18.03
C LEU A 93 24.33 1.66 -17.13
N ARG A 94 24.22 2.01 -15.83
CA ARG A 94 25.29 1.74 -14.85
C ARG A 94 25.44 0.25 -14.53
N GLU A 95 24.36 -0.52 -14.58
CA GLU A 95 24.38 -1.95 -14.29
C GLU A 95 25.14 -2.73 -15.37
N VAL A 96 24.81 -2.45 -16.64
CA VAL A 96 25.50 -3.03 -17.80
C VAL A 96 26.90 -2.43 -18.03
N GLY A 97 27.29 -1.46 -17.21
CA GLY A 97 28.65 -0.90 -17.20
C GLY A 97 28.98 0.05 -18.34
N SER A 98 28.00 0.77 -18.85
CA SER A 98 28.25 1.82 -19.84
C SER A 98 28.63 3.14 -19.16
N ASP A 99 29.85 3.59 -19.42
CA ASP A 99 30.33 4.93 -19.05
C ASP A 99 30.20 5.93 -20.20
N ARG A 100 29.92 5.42 -21.41
CA ARG A 100 29.86 6.21 -22.65
C ARG A 100 28.46 6.67 -23.00
N LEU A 101 27.41 5.99 -22.53
CA LEU A 101 26.02 6.35 -22.79
C LEU A 101 25.36 6.90 -21.53
N LYS A 102 24.90 8.16 -21.58
CA LYS A 102 24.30 8.84 -20.41
C LYS A 102 23.04 9.60 -20.80
N VAL A 103 22.06 9.61 -19.88
CA VAL A 103 20.87 10.47 -19.99
C VAL A 103 21.09 11.74 -19.16
N GLU A 104 21.18 12.88 -19.83
CA GLU A 104 21.31 14.19 -19.21
C GLU A 104 19.94 14.83 -18.95
N THR A 105 19.80 15.54 -17.83
CA THR A 105 18.65 16.41 -17.55
C THR A 105 19.05 17.84 -17.89
N ILE A 106 18.28 18.48 -18.77
CA ILE A 106 18.40 19.91 -19.07
C ILE A 106 17.34 20.65 -18.24
N PRO A 107 17.74 21.39 -17.19
CA PRO A 107 16.79 22.01 -16.26
C PRO A 107 15.74 22.84 -16.99
N LYS A 108 14.46 22.62 -16.65
CA LYS A 108 13.30 23.31 -17.23
C LYS A 108 13.08 23.09 -18.75
N THR A 109 13.83 22.19 -19.38
CA THR A 109 13.73 21.95 -20.84
C THR A 109 13.40 20.51 -21.18
N GLY A 110 14.09 19.52 -20.58
CA GLY A 110 13.83 18.12 -20.90
C GLY A 110 15.04 17.21 -20.69
N TYR A 111 15.13 16.16 -21.49
CA TYR A 111 16.15 15.12 -21.39
C TYR A 111 16.80 14.85 -22.74
N ARG A 112 18.07 14.43 -22.74
CA ARG A 112 18.76 13.94 -23.95
C ARG A 112 19.64 12.75 -23.64
N LEU A 113 19.83 11.87 -24.62
CA LEU A 113 20.79 10.77 -24.57
C LEU A 113 22.10 11.23 -25.21
N VAL A 114 23.21 11.14 -24.48
CA VAL A 114 24.53 11.57 -24.95
C VAL A 114 25.45 10.36 -25.01
N ALA A 115 26.09 10.18 -26.16
CA ALA A 115 27.15 9.20 -26.37
C ALA A 115 28.51 9.92 -26.39
N ALA A 116 29.42 9.55 -25.49
CA ALA A 116 30.79 10.09 -25.50
C ALA A 116 31.55 9.62 -26.76
N PRO A 117 32.29 10.52 -27.46
CA PRO A 117 33.11 10.15 -28.61
C PRO A 117 34.07 9.02 -28.26
N LYS A 118 34.40 8.19 -29.26
CA LYS A 118 35.43 7.16 -29.11
C LYS A 118 36.75 7.91 -28.89
N GLU A 119 37.35 7.82 -27.70
CA GLU A 119 38.72 8.29 -27.52
C GLU A 119 39.60 7.50 -28.49
N GLN A 120 40.05 8.16 -29.55
CA GLN A 120 41.22 7.72 -30.29
C GLN A 120 42.37 7.84 -29.32
N THR A 121 42.98 6.71 -28.98
CA THR A 121 44.24 6.63 -28.24
C THR A 121 45.28 7.45 -28.98
N ALA A 122 45.40 8.73 -28.64
CA ALA A 122 46.56 9.53 -28.97
C ALA A 122 47.64 9.13 -27.96
N ALA A 123 48.67 8.46 -28.46
CA ALA A 123 49.91 8.28 -27.74
C ALA A 123 50.49 9.68 -27.46
N GLU A 124 50.67 10.03 -26.19
CA GLU A 124 51.40 11.23 -25.77
C GLU A 124 52.70 10.79 -25.05
N PRO A 125 53.83 11.50 -25.25
CA PRO A 125 55.16 10.94 -25.14
C PRO A 125 55.69 10.93 -23.71
N ALA A 126 56.61 10.00 -23.47
CA ALA A 126 57.31 9.81 -22.21
C ALA A 126 58.19 11.02 -21.85
N LEU A 127 58.08 11.48 -20.60
CA LEU A 127 59.06 12.30 -19.89
C LEU A 127 59.44 11.60 -18.57
N PRO A 128 60.65 11.86 -18.03
CA PRO A 128 61.48 10.85 -17.40
C PRO A 128 61.14 10.55 -15.93
N ALA A 129 61.48 9.32 -15.53
CA ALA A 129 61.27 8.75 -14.22
C ALA A 129 61.86 9.59 -13.07
N ALA A 130 61.01 9.96 -12.11
CA ALA A 130 61.44 10.41 -10.79
C ALA A 130 61.82 9.20 -9.92
N ALA A 131 62.89 9.36 -9.13
CA ALA A 131 63.45 8.35 -8.26
C ALA A 131 62.47 7.86 -7.17
N PRO A 132 62.58 6.60 -6.70
CA PRO A 132 61.71 6.08 -5.66
C PRO A 132 62.01 6.70 -4.29
N PRO A 133 61.01 6.82 -3.40
CA PRO A 133 61.22 7.26 -2.03
C PRO A 133 61.98 6.19 -1.23
N PRO A 134 62.67 6.57 -0.12
CA PRO A 134 63.49 5.64 0.64
C PRO A 134 62.64 4.52 1.25
N HIS A 135 63.11 3.28 1.07
CA HIS A 135 62.52 2.10 1.70
C HIS A 135 62.66 2.22 3.22
N ARG A 136 61.52 2.17 3.91
CA ARG A 136 61.50 1.88 5.36
C ARG A 136 61.78 0.39 5.52
N ASP A 137 62.83 0.07 6.27
CA ASP A 137 63.20 -1.31 6.62
C ASP A 137 62.06 -2.02 7.37
N LEU A 138 61.22 -2.72 6.62
CA LEU A 138 60.24 -3.65 7.16
C LEU A 138 60.96 -4.95 7.47
N THR A 139 61.30 -5.15 8.74
CA THR A 139 61.85 -6.42 9.23
C THR A 139 60.89 -7.57 8.90
N ARG A 140 61.44 -8.76 8.57
CA ARG A 140 60.69 -10.00 8.25
C ARG A 140 59.56 -10.32 9.25
N ARG A 141 59.71 -9.89 10.50
CA ARG A 141 58.73 -10.05 11.59
C ARG A 141 57.46 -9.20 11.39
N ASN A 142 57.56 -8.02 10.78
CA ASN A 142 56.41 -7.15 10.49
C ASN A 142 55.66 -7.60 9.23
N LEU A 143 56.35 -8.20 8.26
CA LEU A 143 55.73 -8.83 7.08
C LEU A 143 54.92 -10.08 7.45
N LEU A 144 55.44 -10.93 8.33
CA LEU A 144 54.74 -12.12 8.83
C LEU A 144 53.53 -11.74 9.73
N GLY A 145 53.66 -10.69 10.55
CA GLY A 145 52.55 -10.15 11.35
C GLY A 145 51.43 -9.54 10.50
N GLY A 146 51.78 -8.78 9.46
CA GLY A 146 50.82 -8.19 8.52
C GLY A 146 50.09 -9.23 7.67
N LEU A 147 50.79 -10.27 7.21
CA LEU A 147 50.19 -11.42 6.50
C LEU A 147 49.23 -12.22 7.38
N ALA A 148 49.56 -12.42 8.67
CA ALA A 148 48.68 -13.11 9.60
C ALA A 148 47.39 -12.31 9.88
N VAL A 149 47.48 -10.99 10.08
CA VAL A 149 46.30 -10.12 10.28
C VAL A 149 45.46 -10.02 9.01
N ALA A 150 46.07 -9.90 7.84
CA ALA A 150 45.36 -9.90 6.56
C ALA A 150 44.69 -11.25 6.27
N ALA A 151 45.35 -12.37 6.60
CA ALA A 151 44.77 -13.71 6.44
C ALA A 151 43.62 -13.95 7.41
N VAL A 152 43.71 -13.51 8.67
CA VAL A 152 42.60 -13.56 9.64
C VAL A 152 41.47 -12.64 9.21
N GLY A 153 41.77 -11.44 8.71
CA GLY A 153 40.78 -10.50 8.16
C GLY A 153 40.07 -11.06 6.92
N ALA A 154 40.80 -11.63 5.97
CA ALA A 154 40.27 -12.25 4.78
C ALA A 154 39.48 -13.53 5.10
N ALA A 155 39.94 -14.35 6.05
CA ALA A 155 39.20 -15.51 6.55
C ALA A 155 37.93 -15.08 7.28
N GLY A 156 37.97 -13.98 8.05
CA GLY A 156 36.82 -13.39 8.71
C GLY A 156 35.78 -12.85 7.71
N ILE A 157 36.24 -12.14 6.67
CA ILE A 157 35.37 -11.64 5.58
C ILE A 157 34.80 -12.79 4.76
N SER A 158 35.60 -13.78 4.39
CA SER A 158 35.13 -14.97 3.65
C SER A 158 34.16 -15.80 4.50
N ALA A 159 34.41 -15.99 5.79
CA ALA A 159 33.46 -16.66 6.69
C ALA A 159 32.18 -15.84 6.88
N PHE A 160 32.27 -14.51 6.93
CA PHE A 160 31.11 -13.61 7.01
C PHE A 160 30.29 -13.62 5.71
N LEU A 161 30.94 -13.60 4.55
CA LEU A 161 30.29 -13.68 3.23
C LEU A 161 29.73 -15.08 2.96
N ALA A 162 30.42 -16.14 3.38
CA ALA A 162 29.93 -17.52 3.29
C ALA A 162 28.76 -17.80 4.25
N ARG A 163 28.63 -17.01 5.32
CA ARG A 163 27.46 -17.03 6.24
C ARG A 163 26.29 -16.20 5.73
N ARG A 164 26.45 -15.36 4.70
CA ARG A 164 25.30 -14.69 4.11
C ARG A 164 24.43 -15.72 3.38
N PRO A 165 23.11 -15.75 3.63
CA PRO A 165 22.22 -16.59 2.87
C PRO A 165 22.43 -16.30 1.38
N LYS A 166 22.65 -17.35 0.57
CA LYS A 166 22.67 -17.17 -0.88
C LYS A 166 21.30 -16.62 -1.29
N ALA A 167 21.30 -15.56 -2.08
CA ALA A 167 20.08 -15.06 -2.69
C ALA A 167 19.43 -16.19 -3.49
N VAL A 168 18.15 -16.41 -3.28
CA VAL A 168 17.32 -17.36 -4.03
C VAL A 168 16.36 -16.50 -4.84
N PRO A 169 16.67 -16.17 -6.12
CA PRO A 169 15.86 -15.22 -6.91
C PRO A 169 14.38 -15.60 -6.98
N GLU A 170 14.10 -16.91 -7.05
CA GLU A 170 12.74 -17.45 -7.01
C GLU A 170 12.01 -17.08 -5.70
N ALA A 171 12.71 -17.07 -4.55
CA ALA A 171 12.12 -16.64 -3.28
C ALA A 171 11.83 -15.13 -3.27
N ASP A 172 12.68 -14.32 -3.91
CA ASP A 172 12.46 -12.89 -4.05
C ASP A 172 11.24 -12.58 -4.92
N GLU A 173 11.04 -13.32 -6.02
CA GLU A 173 9.85 -13.22 -6.88
C GLU A 173 8.58 -13.61 -6.12
N LEU A 174 8.59 -14.73 -5.41
CA LEU A 174 7.46 -15.19 -4.60
C LEU A 174 7.11 -14.20 -3.47
N LYS A 175 8.11 -13.61 -2.82
CA LYS A 175 7.89 -12.53 -1.84
C LYS A 175 7.25 -11.30 -2.49
N ALA A 176 7.70 -10.91 -3.69
CA ALA A 176 7.10 -9.80 -4.42
C ALA A 176 5.64 -10.08 -4.78
N GLN A 177 5.31 -11.30 -5.23
CA GLN A 177 3.93 -11.72 -5.49
C GLN A 177 3.06 -11.69 -4.23
N GLY A 178 3.58 -12.15 -3.10
CA GLY A 178 2.89 -12.06 -1.81
C GLY A 178 2.66 -10.62 -1.36
N TRP A 179 3.65 -9.75 -1.53
CA TRP A 179 3.51 -8.32 -1.24
C TRP A 179 2.48 -7.64 -2.15
N ASP A 180 2.48 -7.96 -3.44
CA ASP A 180 1.52 -7.45 -4.41
C ASP A 180 0.08 -7.90 -4.11
N SER A 181 -0.08 -9.08 -3.50
CA SER A 181 -1.40 -9.54 -3.06
C SER A 181 -1.95 -8.69 -1.90
N TRP A 182 -1.11 -8.29 -0.95
CA TRP A 182 -1.46 -7.35 0.11
C TRP A 182 -1.80 -5.95 -0.43
N ARG A 183 -1.03 -5.46 -1.42
CA ARG A 183 -1.27 -4.16 -2.07
C ARG A 183 -2.65 -4.06 -2.73
N GLN A 184 -3.24 -5.19 -3.11
CA GLN A 184 -4.61 -5.24 -3.63
C GLN A 184 -5.65 -5.01 -2.53
N GLY A 185 -5.39 -5.40 -1.27
CA GLY A 185 -6.33 -5.20 -0.16
C GLY A 185 -7.62 -6.00 -0.29
N LEU A 186 -7.53 -7.19 -0.87
CA LEU A 186 -8.64 -8.14 -1.05
C LEU A 186 -8.36 -9.41 -0.26
N PRO A 187 -9.32 -9.92 0.55
CA PRO A 187 -9.11 -11.14 1.35
C PRO A 187 -8.64 -12.33 0.51
N ASP A 188 -9.29 -12.59 -0.63
CA ASP A 188 -8.95 -13.72 -1.50
C ASP A 188 -7.53 -13.59 -2.09
N ALA A 189 -7.11 -12.36 -2.42
CA ALA A 189 -5.75 -12.10 -2.90
C ALA A 189 -4.72 -12.33 -1.79
N GLU A 190 -5.00 -11.90 -0.56
CA GLU A 190 -4.13 -12.14 0.59
C GLU A 190 -4.02 -13.63 0.94
N SER A 191 -5.13 -14.37 0.88
CA SER A 191 -5.15 -15.83 1.02
C SER A 191 -4.31 -16.52 -0.05
N GLN A 192 -4.41 -16.10 -1.31
CA GLN A 192 -3.55 -16.62 -2.39
C GLN A 192 -2.07 -16.25 -2.15
N GLY A 193 -1.80 -15.01 -1.75
CA GLY A 193 -0.46 -14.51 -1.50
C GLY A 193 0.26 -15.22 -0.35
N LEU A 194 -0.49 -15.67 0.66
CA LEU A 194 0.04 -16.49 1.74
C LEU A 194 0.74 -17.74 1.20
N GLY A 195 0.17 -18.38 0.17
CA GLY A 195 0.78 -19.53 -0.50
C GLY A 195 2.14 -19.21 -1.14
N PHE A 196 2.26 -18.06 -1.82
CA PHE A 196 3.54 -17.64 -2.42
C PHE A 196 4.63 -17.43 -1.37
N VAL A 197 4.32 -16.75 -0.27
CA VAL A 197 5.32 -16.44 0.76
C VAL A 197 5.66 -17.65 1.63
N GLN A 198 4.74 -18.60 1.79
CA GLN A 198 5.02 -19.90 2.38
C GLN A 198 6.01 -20.69 1.52
N GLU A 199 5.83 -20.68 0.21
CA GLU A 199 6.77 -21.32 -0.73
C GLU A 199 8.13 -20.62 -0.70
N ALA A 200 8.17 -19.28 -0.68
CA ALA A 200 9.40 -18.51 -0.53
C ALA A 200 10.15 -18.91 0.76
N ALA A 201 9.44 -19.03 1.88
CA ALA A 201 10.01 -19.45 3.16
C ALA A 201 10.47 -20.92 3.15
N ARG A 202 9.83 -21.79 2.35
CA ARG A 202 10.22 -23.20 2.19
C ARG A 202 11.54 -23.33 1.42
N ILE A 203 11.69 -22.61 0.31
CA ILE A 203 12.90 -22.68 -0.54
C ILE A 203 14.05 -21.83 0.00
N ALA A 204 13.76 -20.79 0.79
CA ALA A 204 14.73 -19.95 1.46
C ALA A 204 14.48 -19.89 2.99
N PRO A 205 14.70 -21.00 3.74
CA PRO A 205 14.35 -21.09 5.16
C PRO A 205 15.15 -20.16 6.09
N GLN A 206 16.22 -19.55 5.61
CA GLN A 206 17.04 -18.55 6.33
C GLN A 206 16.74 -17.10 5.89
N ASP A 207 15.71 -16.88 5.08
CA ASP A 207 15.25 -15.55 4.69
C ASP A 207 14.23 -15.03 5.71
N ALA A 208 14.65 -14.07 6.56
CA ALA A 208 13.77 -13.46 7.54
C ALA A 208 12.58 -12.74 6.88
N GLY A 209 12.78 -12.10 5.72
CA GLY A 209 11.74 -11.36 5.02
C GLY A 209 10.64 -12.26 4.46
N ALA A 210 10.99 -13.47 4.02
CA ALA A 210 10.01 -14.48 3.62
C ALA A 210 9.10 -14.87 4.80
N TRP A 211 9.71 -15.22 5.94
CA TRP A 211 8.96 -15.52 7.17
C TRP A 211 8.17 -14.31 7.70
N GLY A 212 8.70 -13.10 7.54
CA GLY A 212 8.02 -11.85 7.86
C GLY A 212 6.73 -11.65 7.07
N LEU A 213 6.76 -11.91 5.76
CA LEU A 213 5.57 -11.85 4.92
C LEU A 213 4.58 -12.97 5.22
N VAL A 214 5.04 -14.20 5.53
CA VAL A 214 4.17 -15.27 6.03
C VAL A 214 3.45 -14.81 7.31
N ALA A 215 4.17 -14.21 8.26
CA ALA A 215 3.59 -13.69 9.49
C ALA A 215 2.51 -12.63 9.22
N LEU A 216 2.77 -11.68 8.32
CA LEU A 216 1.83 -10.62 7.97
C LEU A 216 0.56 -11.15 7.28
N LEU A 217 0.72 -11.96 6.23
CA LEU A 217 -0.42 -12.46 5.46
C LEU A 217 -1.24 -13.47 6.24
N ALA A 218 -0.60 -14.38 6.97
CA ALA A 218 -1.32 -15.33 7.83
C ALA A 218 -2.11 -14.60 8.92
N ARG A 219 -1.58 -13.50 9.45
CA ARG A 219 -2.27 -12.68 10.44
C ARG A 219 -3.52 -12.03 9.86
N ASN A 220 -3.48 -11.59 8.60
CA ASN A 220 -4.64 -10.99 7.95
C ASN A 220 -5.69 -12.05 7.57
N VAL A 221 -5.25 -13.22 7.09
CA VAL A 221 -6.13 -14.38 6.87
C VAL A 221 -6.79 -14.77 8.19
N TRP A 222 -6.07 -14.77 9.31
CA TRP A 222 -6.66 -14.99 10.63
C TRP A 222 -7.69 -13.92 11.01
N GLU A 223 -7.43 -12.64 10.74
CA GLU A 223 -8.36 -11.55 11.04
C GLU A 223 -9.66 -11.64 10.22
N MET A 224 -9.55 -12.06 8.95
CA MET A 224 -10.65 -12.04 7.97
C MET A 224 -11.32 -13.40 7.76
N GLY A 225 -10.69 -14.49 8.20
CA GLY A 225 -11.09 -15.87 7.91
C GLY A 225 -12.33 -16.34 8.66
N VAL A 226 -12.88 -17.45 8.18
CA VAL A 226 -13.91 -18.23 8.87
C VAL A 226 -13.26 -19.03 10.03
N PRO A 227 -14.02 -19.41 11.07
CA PRO A 227 -13.48 -20.09 12.26
C PRO A 227 -12.58 -21.28 11.98
N GLU A 228 -12.92 -22.06 10.95
CA GLU A 228 -12.26 -23.30 10.54
C GLU A 228 -10.84 -23.02 10.03
N GLU A 229 -10.63 -21.88 9.38
CA GLU A 229 -9.33 -21.45 8.83
C GLU A 229 -8.55 -20.59 9.83
N ALA A 230 -9.26 -19.89 10.74
CA ALA A 230 -8.69 -18.94 11.67
C ALA A 230 -7.64 -19.55 12.60
N GLN A 231 -7.86 -20.77 13.11
CA GLN A 231 -6.92 -21.42 14.03
C GLN A 231 -5.59 -21.73 13.35
N ALA A 232 -5.63 -22.33 12.16
CA ALA A 232 -4.42 -22.65 11.39
C ALA A 232 -3.64 -21.38 10.99
N ALA A 233 -4.37 -20.33 10.59
CA ALA A 233 -3.76 -19.04 10.26
C ALA A 233 -3.10 -18.36 11.49
N PHE A 234 -3.72 -18.47 12.67
CA PHE A 234 -3.15 -17.97 13.93
C PHE A 234 -1.86 -18.71 14.32
N GLU A 235 -1.84 -20.04 14.22
CA GLU A 235 -0.65 -20.85 14.50
C GLU A 235 0.48 -20.55 13.50
N THR A 236 0.13 -20.44 12.22
CA THR A 236 1.05 -20.04 11.14
C THR A 236 1.66 -18.67 11.44
N THR A 237 0.84 -17.69 11.82
CA THR A 237 1.28 -16.35 12.21
C THR A 237 2.32 -16.41 13.32
N GLN A 238 2.02 -17.11 14.42
CA GLN A 238 2.93 -17.19 15.56
C GLN A 238 4.24 -17.89 15.23
N SER A 239 4.18 -19.00 14.48
CA SER A 239 5.36 -19.75 14.06
C SER A 239 6.26 -18.90 13.18
N ALA A 240 5.67 -18.21 12.19
CA ALA A 240 6.39 -17.34 11.28
C ALA A 240 7.02 -16.13 11.98
N ILE A 241 6.32 -15.49 12.94
CA ILE A 241 6.88 -14.43 13.78
C ILE A 241 8.13 -14.93 14.52
N ARG A 242 8.02 -16.07 15.22
CA ARG A 242 9.16 -16.65 15.95
C ARG A 242 10.34 -16.94 15.02
N ARG A 243 10.06 -17.49 13.83
CA ARG A 243 11.10 -17.86 12.87
C ARG A 243 11.78 -16.64 12.26
N ALA A 244 11.02 -15.66 11.80
CA ALA A 244 11.55 -14.40 11.26
C ALA A 244 12.43 -13.69 12.27
N LEU A 245 11.95 -13.51 13.51
CA LEU A 245 12.67 -12.80 14.56
C LEU A 245 13.88 -13.57 15.12
N ALA A 246 13.91 -14.90 14.98
CA ALA A 246 15.09 -15.71 15.30
C ALA A 246 16.21 -15.54 14.26
N ILE A 247 15.87 -15.22 13.00
CA ILE A 247 16.83 -14.96 11.93
C ILE A 247 17.27 -13.49 11.96
N ASP A 248 16.31 -12.57 12.02
CA ASP A 248 16.52 -11.13 12.16
C ASP A 248 15.55 -10.55 13.19
N GLY A 249 16.07 -10.21 14.38
CA GLY A 249 15.28 -9.62 15.47
C GLY A 249 14.68 -8.24 15.16
N ARG A 250 15.04 -7.63 14.02
CA ARG A 250 14.51 -6.36 13.54
C ARG A 250 13.60 -6.51 12.33
N GLU A 251 13.23 -7.72 11.91
CA GLU A 251 12.40 -7.92 10.72
C GLU A 251 11.03 -7.23 10.86
N GLY A 252 10.72 -6.34 9.92
CA GLY A 252 9.64 -5.35 10.08
C GLY A 252 8.25 -5.94 9.97
N ASN A 253 8.04 -6.91 9.07
CA ASN A 253 6.72 -7.50 8.84
C ASN A 253 6.30 -8.39 10.00
N ALA A 254 7.23 -9.16 10.59
CA ALA A 254 7.02 -9.97 11.78
C ALA A 254 6.78 -9.10 13.02
N LEU A 255 7.54 -8.00 13.18
CA LEU A 255 7.29 -7.04 14.26
C LEU A 255 5.90 -6.39 14.12
N ALA A 256 5.52 -5.98 12.91
CA ALA A 256 4.20 -5.42 12.63
C ALA A 256 3.09 -6.45 12.87
N ALA A 257 3.21 -7.67 12.32
CA ALA A 257 2.26 -8.76 12.52
C ALA A 257 2.05 -9.04 14.01
N ARG A 258 3.14 -9.17 14.78
CA ARG A 258 3.10 -9.36 16.24
C ARG A 258 2.39 -8.20 16.95
N ALA A 259 2.73 -6.96 16.60
CA ALA A 259 2.07 -5.78 17.15
C ALA A 259 0.58 -5.73 16.81
N MET A 260 0.17 -6.31 15.69
CA MET A 260 -1.20 -6.31 15.20
C MET A 260 -1.99 -7.59 15.56
N MET A 261 -1.40 -8.52 16.33
CA MET A 261 -2.09 -9.74 16.78
C MET A 261 -3.11 -9.48 17.90
N LEU A 262 -2.90 -8.48 18.76
CA LEU A 262 -3.90 -8.10 19.77
C LEU A 262 -4.74 -6.93 19.24
N PRO A 263 -6.05 -6.91 19.54
CA PRO A 263 -6.99 -5.94 18.98
C PRO A 263 -6.64 -4.50 19.35
N ILE A 264 -7.14 -3.57 18.52
CA ILE A 264 -7.18 -2.14 18.83
C ILE A 264 -8.33 -1.84 19.78
N PHE A 265 -9.51 -2.43 19.52
CA PHE A 265 -10.71 -2.21 20.31
C PHE A 265 -10.49 -2.62 21.78
N GLY A 266 -10.85 -1.74 22.70
CA GLY A 266 -10.74 -1.96 24.15
C GLY A 266 -9.41 -1.50 24.77
N ASP A 267 -8.32 -1.45 24.00
CA ASP A 267 -7.00 -0.98 24.48
C ASP A 267 -6.20 -0.23 23.39
N TRP A 268 -6.73 0.91 22.94
CA TRP A 268 -6.06 1.81 21.99
C TRP A 268 -4.70 2.30 22.50
N GLY A 269 -4.53 2.42 23.82
CA GLY A 269 -3.28 2.83 24.45
C GLY A 269 -2.17 1.81 24.20
N ALA A 270 -2.42 0.53 24.52
CA ALA A 270 -1.48 -0.55 24.26
C ALA A 270 -1.28 -0.80 22.76
N ALA A 271 -2.33 -0.71 21.95
CA ALA A 271 -2.20 -0.82 20.50
C ALA A 271 -1.29 0.27 19.92
N ARG A 272 -1.47 1.53 20.33
CA ARG A 272 -0.59 2.63 19.91
C ARG A 272 0.87 2.40 20.34
N ARG A 273 1.10 1.97 21.59
CA ARG A 273 2.46 1.67 22.09
C ARG A 273 3.14 0.59 21.24
N ARG A 274 2.47 -0.56 21.04
CA ARG A 274 2.99 -1.67 20.24
C ARG A 274 3.34 -1.24 18.82
N LEU A 275 2.48 -0.47 18.15
CA LEU A 275 2.74 0.03 16.80
C LEU A 275 3.92 1.02 16.78
N ASN A 276 3.98 1.93 17.75
CA ASN A 276 5.10 2.87 17.87
C ASN A 276 6.44 2.19 18.17
N GLU A 277 6.46 1.09 18.91
CA GLU A 277 7.66 0.27 19.13
C GLU A 277 8.20 -0.30 17.82
N VAL A 278 7.32 -0.74 16.91
CA VAL A 278 7.73 -1.17 15.56
C VAL A 278 8.29 0.01 14.77
N LEU A 279 7.59 1.15 14.78
CA LEU A 279 8.00 2.34 14.03
C LEU A 279 9.28 3.00 14.58
N ALA A 280 9.59 2.81 15.86
CA ALA A 280 10.87 3.23 16.43
C ALA A 280 12.05 2.39 15.89
N ILE A 281 11.81 1.14 15.50
CA ILE A 281 12.81 0.24 14.89
C ILE A 281 12.88 0.48 13.38
N GLN A 282 11.73 0.66 12.73
CA GLN A 282 11.60 0.90 11.29
C GLN A 282 10.54 2.00 11.02
N PRO A 283 10.96 3.27 10.90
CA PRO A 283 10.02 4.41 10.76
C PRO A 283 9.11 4.38 9.54
N ASP A 284 9.54 3.69 8.48
CA ASP A 284 8.80 3.57 7.22
C ASP A 284 8.08 2.23 7.10
N GLN A 285 7.91 1.49 8.21
CA GLN A 285 7.31 0.17 8.13
C GLN A 285 5.80 0.25 7.82
N VAL A 286 5.46 -0.10 6.58
CA VAL A 286 4.19 0.20 5.93
C VAL A 286 2.97 -0.43 6.62
N PRO A 287 2.94 -1.73 6.97
CA PRO A 287 1.81 -2.32 7.69
C PRO A 287 1.58 -1.70 9.08
N ALA A 288 2.66 -1.35 9.79
CA ALA A 288 2.56 -0.70 11.10
C ALA A 288 2.01 0.74 10.99
N LEU A 289 2.46 1.50 9.98
CA LEU A 289 1.92 2.82 9.67
C LEU A 289 0.43 2.73 9.31
N ASP A 290 0.04 1.81 8.44
CA ASP A 290 -1.37 1.65 8.04
C ASP A 290 -2.26 1.31 9.24
N ALA A 291 -1.83 0.36 10.09
CA ALA A 291 -2.53 0.01 11.32
C ALA A 291 -2.63 1.18 12.31
N LEU A 292 -1.59 2.02 12.41
CA LEU A 292 -1.61 3.23 13.22
C LEU A 292 -2.60 4.26 12.66
N GLY A 293 -2.68 4.40 11.33
CA GLY A 293 -3.70 5.21 10.66
C GLY A 293 -5.12 4.73 10.94
N VAL A 294 -5.35 3.41 10.95
CA VAL A 294 -6.63 2.81 11.36
C VAL A 294 -6.93 3.10 12.84
N LEU A 295 -5.94 2.98 13.72
CA LEU A 295 -6.10 3.26 15.16
C LEU A 295 -6.49 4.72 15.40
N HIS A 296 -5.78 5.68 14.80
CA HIS A 296 -6.07 7.10 14.94
C HIS A 296 -7.49 7.42 14.49
N PHE A 297 -7.88 6.91 13.33
CA PHE A 297 -9.22 7.10 12.81
C PHE A 297 -10.30 6.44 13.71
N SER A 298 -10.02 5.23 14.21
CA SER A 298 -10.89 4.47 15.12
C SER A 298 -11.02 5.09 16.52
N SER A 299 -10.24 6.12 16.83
CA SER A 299 -10.22 6.79 18.14
C SER A 299 -10.54 8.28 18.06
N GLY A 300 -11.06 8.75 16.92
CA GLY A 300 -11.47 10.14 16.76
C GLY A 300 -10.33 11.12 16.46
N TYR A 301 -9.14 10.62 16.14
CA TYR A 301 -8.01 11.40 15.62
C TYR A 301 -7.95 11.32 14.09
N GLY A 302 -9.05 11.73 13.45
CA GLY A 302 -9.25 11.65 12.00
C GLY A 302 -8.19 12.40 11.18
N ARG A 303 -7.73 13.57 11.63
CA ARG A 303 -6.70 14.37 10.93
C ARG A 303 -5.37 13.62 10.81
N GLU A 304 -4.93 12.98 11.89
CA GLU A 304 -3.69 12.18 11.90
C GLU A 304 -3.85 10.90 11.09
N GLY A 305 -5.00 10.24 11.22
CA GLY A 305 -5.35 9.08 10.39
C GLY A 305 -5.35 9.42 8.89
N LEU A 306 -5.85 10.59 8.51
CA LEU A 306 -5.81 11.10 7.14
C LEU A 306 -4.38 11.39 6.67
N ALA A 307 -3.56 12.06 7.49
CA ALA A 307 -2.17 12.35 7.14
C ALA A 307 -1.36 11.08 6.84
N ILE A 308 -1.54 10.04 7.64
CA ILE A 308 -0.93 8.72 7.39
C ILE A 308 -1.46 8.11 6.09
N ALA A 309 -2.77 8.17 5.85
CA ALA A 309 -3.36 7.61 4.64
C ALA A 309 -2.86 8.29 3.37
N ALA A 310 -2.77 9.62 3.38
CA ALA A 310 -2.23 10.40 2.28
C ALA A 310 -0.77 9.99 2.02
N ARG A 311 0.06 9.94 3.07
CA ARG A 311 1.46 9.51 2.98
C ARG A 311 1.61 8.13 2.33
N LEU A 312 0.80 7.16 2.74
CA LEU A 312 0.85 5.79 2.19
C LEU A 312 0.38 5.73 0.74
N ALA A 313 -0.70 6.43 0.41
CA ALA A 313 -1.23 6.50 -0.95
C ALA A 313 -0.30 7.24 -1.92
N ASP A 314 0.45 8.24 -1.44
CA ASP A 314 1.44 8.97 -2.22
C ASP A 314 2.71 8.12 -2.44
N ALA A 315 3.14 7.37 -1.41
CA ALA A 315 4.27 6.46 -1.50
C ALA A 315 4.01 5.28 -2.45
N ASP A 316 2.78 4.76 -2.48
CA ASP A 316 2.37 3.70 -3.42
C ASP A 316 1.01 4.00 -4.08
N PRO A 317 1.00 4.81 -5.15
CA PRO A 317 -0.23 5.19 -5.85
C PRO A 317 -0.90 4.04 -6.60
N LEU A 318 -0.25 2.87 -6.69
CA LEU A 318 -0.73 1.67 -7.36
C LEU A 318 -1.15 0.56 -6.37
N ALA A 319 -1.17 0.86 -5.07
CA ALA A 319 -1.73 -0.02 -4.06
C ALA A 319 -3.20 0.35 -3.78
N ALA A 320 -4.13 -0.46 -4.29
CA ALA A 320 -5.56 -0.27 -4.09
C ALA A 320 -5.96 -0.25 -2.60
N VAL A 321 -5.20 -0.95 -1.76
CA VAL A 321 -5.39 -0.97 -0.29
C VAL A 321 -5.27 0.43 0.33
N PHE A 322 -4.46 1.33 -0.22
CA PHE A 322 -4.34 2.70 0.28
C PHE A 322 -5.36 3.64 -0.33
N GLN A 323 -5.71 3.43 -1.61
CA GLN A 323 -6.59 4.35 -2.33
C GLN A 323 -8.00 4.36 -1.73
N HIS A 324 -8.61 3.21 -1.45
CA HIS A 324 -9.95 3.20 -0.84
C HIS A 324 -9.97 3.81 0.57
N LYS A 325 -8.92 3.57 1.37
CA LYS A 325 -8.82 4.14 2.72
C LYS A 325 -8.64 5.65 2.66
N LEU A 326 -7.89 6.16 1.68
CA LEU A 326 -7.73 7.59 1.46
C LEU A 326 -9.08 8.24 1.08
N VAL A 327 -9.83 7.66 0.14
CA VAL A 327 -11.19 8.15 -0.21
C VAL A 327 -12.07 8.26 1.03
N TYR A 328 -12.11 7.19 1.84
CA TYR A 328 -12.93 7.16 3.05
C TYR A 328 -12.51 8.21 4.08
N ARG A 329 -11.21 8.40 4.30
CA ARG A 329 -10.66 9.37 5.27
C ARG A 329 -10.83 10.82 4.80
N LEU A 330 -10.73 11.09 3.49
CA LEU A 330 -11.01 12.40 2.92
C LEU A 330 -12.48 12.77 3.07
N TRP A 331 -13.38 11.84 2.77
CA TRP A 331 -14.81 12.02 3.04
C TRP A 331 -15.06 12.30 4.53
N ALA A 332 -14.44 11.53 5.41
CA ALA A 332 -14.60 11.72 6.85
C ALA A 332 -14.12 13.08 7.36
N ALA A 333 -13.04 13.61 6.77
CA ALA A 333 -12.52 14.94 7.05
C ALA A 333 -13.33 16.08 6.39
N GLY A 334 -14.30 15.75 5.54
CA GLY A 334 -15.11 16.72 4.80
C GLY A 334 -14.46 17.27 3.53
N ASP A 335 -13.28 16.78 3.12
CA ASP A 335 -12.66 17.13 1.85
C ASP A 335 -13.25 16.32 0.70
N ILE A 336 -14.49 16.67 0.36
CA ILE A 336 -15.27 15.97 -0.66
C ILE A 336 -14.62 16.10 -2.05
N ALA A 337 -14.04 17.26 -2.34
CA ALA A 337 -13.42 17.51 -3.64
C ALA A 337 -12.20 16.60 -3.88
N GLN A 338 -11.35 16.42 -2.87
CA GLN A 338 -10.23 15.49 -2.97
C GLN A 338 -10.70 14.03 -2.92
N ALA A 339 -11.70 13.70 -2.09
CA ALA A 339 -12.28 12.36 -2.05
C ALA A 339 -12.79 11.93 -3.44
N ASP A 340 -13.47 12.84 -4.16
CA ASP A 340 -13.96 12.60 -5.51
C ASP A 340 -12.81 12.32 -6.49
N ARG A 341 -11.77 13.18 -6.51
CA ARG A 341 -10.60 13.00 -7.41
C ARG A 341 -9.89 11.67 -7.19
N VAL A 342 -9.67 11.30 -5.92
CA VAL A 342 -9.01 10.04 -5.57
C VAL A 342 -9.91 8.87 -5.95
N ALA A 343 -11.21 8.94 -5.69
CA ALA A 343 -12.15 7.87 -6.03
C ALA A 343 -12.26 7.65 -7.54
N ASP A 344 -12.33 8.71 -8.35
CA ASP A 344 -12.44 8.62 -9.80
C ASP A 344 -11.16 8.02 -10.40
N ARG A 345 -9.99 8.47 -9.94
CA ARG A 345 -8.71 7.85 -10.32
C ARG A 345 -8.67 6.38 -9.91
N ALA A 346 -9.05 6.06 -8.67
CA ALA A 346 -9.01 4.70 -8.17
C ALA A 346 -9.97 3.78 -8.95
N LEU A 347 -11.19 4.22 -9.28
CA LEU A 347 -12.12 3.45 -10.11
C LEU A 347 -11.65 3.31 -11.56
N SER A 348 -10.87 4.26 -12.09
CA SER A 348 -10.26 4.10 -13.42
C SER A 348 -9.18 3.00 -13.44
N LEU A 349 -8.44 2.84 -12.34
CA LEU A 349 -7.38 1.85 -12.20
C LEU A 349 -7.92 0.48 -11.77
N TRP A 350 -8.94 0.45 -10.92
CA TRP A 350 -9.58 -0.78 -10.43
C TRP A 350 -11.11 -0.69 -10.50
N PRO A 351 -11.72 -0.77 -11.70
CA PRO A 351 -13.17 -0.61 -11.89
C PRO A 351 -14.03 -1.61 -11.12
N GLY A 352 -13.49 -2.80 -10.83
CA GLY A 352 -14.18 -3.88 -10.11
C GLY A 352 -13.85 -3.97 -8.63
N HIS A 353 -13.06 -3.05 -8.07
CA HIS A 353 -12.58 -3.20 -6.70
C HIS A 353 -13.67 -2.85 -5.66
N PRO A 354 -14.12 -3.81 -4.82
CA PRO A 354 -15.25 -3.61 -3.93
C PRO A 354 -15.03 -2.48 -2.92
N ALA A 355 -13.87 -2.40 -2.26
CA ALA A 355 -13.63 -1.35 -1.26
C ALA A 355 -13.62 0.08 -1.84
N ILE A 356 -13.05 0.26 -3.03
CA ILE A 356 -13.06 1.56 -3.73
C ILE A 356 -14.50 1.90 -4.14
N TRP A 357 -15.24 0.92 -4.68
CA TRP A 357 -16.63 1.08 -5.07
C TRP A 357 -17.52 1.47 -3.87
N PHE A 358 -17.37 0.80 -2.72
CA PHE A 358 -18.12 1.13 -1.51
C PHE A 358 -17.77 2.52 -0.98
N ALA A 359 -16.48 2.88 -0.95
CA ALA A 359 -16.06 4.22 -0.55
C ALA A 359 -16.71 5.29 -1.43
N ARG A 360 -16.71 5.10 -2.76
CA ARG A 360 -17.37 6.01 -3.70
C ARG A 360 -18.89 6.06 -3.51
N MET A 361 -19.53 4.91 -3.39
CA MET A 361 -20.97 4.81 -3.16
C MET A 361 -21.40 5.55 -1.89
N TRP A 362 -20.70 5.34 -0.77
CA TRP A 362 -20.97 6.07 0.48
C TRP A 362 -20.71 7.56 0.33
N THR A 363 -19.61 7.97 -0.32
CA THR A 363 -19.35 9.39 -0.54
C THR A 363 -20.52 10.05 -1.25
N TYR A 364 -21.08 9.44 -2.31
CA TYR A 364 -22.26 9.99 -2.99
C TYR A 364 -23.53 9.94 -2.14
N GLY A 365 -23.81 8.80 -1.52
CA GLY A 365 -25.05 8.56 -0.78
C GLY A 365 -25.24 9.55 0.38
N TYR A 366 -24.17 9.91 1.07
CA TYR A 366 -24.21 10.80 2.22
C TYR A 366 -23.99 12.29 1.91
N THR A 367 -23.81 12.69 0.64
CA THR A 367 -23.41 14.08 0.28
C THR A 367 -24.31 14.74 -0.77
N SER A 368 -25.63 14.71 -0.58
CA SER A 368 -26.61 15.32 -1.51
C SER A 368 -26.46 14.86 -2.96
N ARG A 369 -25.91 13.66 -3.17
CA ARG A 369 -25.66 13.02 -4.47
C ARG A 369 -26.23 11.61 -4.48
N ALA A 370 -27.34 11.40 -3.76
CA ALA A 370 -27.93 10.08 -3.53
C ALA A 370 -28.28 9.38 -4.84
N GLU A 371 -28.76 10.09 -5.86
CA GLU A 371 -29.11 9.48 -7.14
C GLU A 371 -27.90 8.81 -7.83
N ALA A 372 -26.68 9.33 -7.65
CA ALA A 372 -25.48 8.66 -8.15
C ALA A 372 -25.20 7.35 -7.40
N ALA A 373 -25.36 7.34 -6.08
CA ALA A 373 -25.24 6.13 -5.27
C ALA A 373 -26.33 5.10 -5.62
N LEU A 374 -27.58 5.53 -5.79
CA LEU A 374 -28.70 4.67 -6.17
C LEU A 374 -28.47 3.98 -7.52
N ARG A 375 -27.98 4.71 -8.53
CA ARG A 375 -27.58 4.12 -9.81
C ARG A 375 -26.48 3.07 -9.65
N MET A 376 -25.46 3.37 -8.86
CA MET A 376 -24.39 2.41 -8.57
C MET A 376 -24.97 1.13 -7.94
N ILE A 377 -25.85 1.26 -6.94
CA ILE A 377 -26.45 0.12 -6.24
C ILE A 377 -27.31 -0.72 -7.17
N ARG A 378 -28.19 -0.10 -7.98
CA ARG A 378 -29.02 -0.80 -8.98
C ARG A 378 -28.16 -1.58 -9.97
N GLN A 379 -27.09 -0.98 -10.48
CA GLN A 379 -26.13 -1.67 -11.35
C GLN A 379 -25.42 -2.84 -10.65
N ALA A 380 -25.07 -2.68 -9.36
CA ALA A 380 -24.44 -3.75 -8.59
C ALA A 380 -25.37 -4.95 -8.38
N VAL A 381 -26.68 -4.70 -8.21
CA VAL A 381 -27.73 -5.73 -8.14
C VAL A 381 -27.88 -6.46 -9.48
N GLU A 382 -27.96 -5.75 -10.60
CA GLU A 382 -28.02 -6.33 -11.94
C GLU A 382 -26.83 -7.26 -12.21
N ARG A 383 -25.63 -6.84 -11.78
CA ARG A 383 -24.38 -7.60 -11.89
C ARG A 383 -24.21 -8.70 -10.83
N ARG A 384 -25.15 -8.83 -9.88
CA ARG A 384 -25.10 -9.77 -8.74
C ARG A 384 -23.82 -9.61 -7.89
N SER A 385 -23.30 -8.39 -7.83
CA SER A 385 -22.08 -8.04 -7.08
C SER A 385 -22.37 -7.45 -5.70
N LEU A 386 -23.64 -7.20 -5.39
CA LEU A 386 -24.13 -6.79 -4.07
C LEU A 386 -25.29 -7.71 -3.65
N GLY A 387 -25.19 -8.28 -2.46
CA GLY A 387 -26.22 -9.17 -1.93
C GLY A 387 -27.56 -8.44 -1.71
N PRO A 388 -28.71 -9.10 -1.93
CA PRO A 388 -30.03 -8.46 -1.96
C PRO A 388 -30.39 -7.74 -0.65
N ALA A 389 -30.06 -8.32 0.51
CA ALA A 389 -30.33 -7.71 1.81
C ALA A 389 -29.55 -6.40 2.02
N MET A 390 -28.28 -6.35 1.61
CA MET A 390 -27.48 -5.12 1.70
C MET A 390 -27.93 -4.08 0.66
N ALA A 391 -28.33 -4.52 -0.54
CA ALA A 391 -28.86 -3.63 -1.56
C ALA A 391 -30.16 -2.97 -1.10
N GLU A 392 -31.11 -3.73 -0.55
CA GLU A 392 -32.36 -3.20 0.00
C GLU A 392 -32.09 -2.16 1.11
N LEU A 393 -31.15 -2.47 2.00
CA LEU A 393 -30.75 -1.57 3.09
C LEU A 393 -30.25 -0.22 2.56
N TYR A 394 -29.33 -0.23 1.59
CA TYR A 394 -28.77 1.00 1.02
C TYR A 394 -29.79 1.77 0.15
N LEU A 395 -30.58 1.07 -0.67
CA LEU A 395 -31.62 1.70 -1.49
C LEU A 395 -32.63 2.44 -0.62
N ALA A 396 -33.22 1.74 0.37
CA ALA A 396 -34.20 2.36 1.26
C ALA A 396 -33.62 3.56 2.01
N THR A 397 -32.37 3.45 2.47
CA THR A 397 -31.71 4.53 3.22
C THR A 397 -31.49 5.77 2.34
N PHE A 398 -30.87 5.62 1.16
CA PHE A 398 -30.57 6.78 0.31
C PHE A 398 -31.81 7.35 -0.38
N GLU A 399 -32.81 6.53 -0.71
CA GLU A 399 -34.10 7.01 -1.19
C GLU A 399 -34.82 7.84 -0.12
N ALA A 400 -34.81 7.41 1.15
CA ALA A 400 -35.38 8.16 2.25
C ALA A 400 -34.65 9.49 2.51
N GLY A 401 -33.32 9.50 2.41
CA GLY A 401 -32.53 10.73 2.57
C GLY A 401 -32.76 11.76 1.45
N GLU A 402 -33.00 11.29 0.22
CA GLU A 402 -33.32 12.14 -0.93
C GLU A 402 -34.76 12.66 -0.85
N SER A 403 -35.74 11.78 -0.62
CA SER A 403 -37.16 12.15 -0.62
C SER A 403 -37.56 12.96 0.60
N ARG A 404 -36.92 12.68 1.75
CA ARG A 404 -37.25 13.22 3.08
C ARG A 404 -38.72 13.04 3.49
N ARG A 405 -39.45 12.16 2.81
CA ARG A 405 -40.86 11.89 3.15
C ARG A 405 -40.90 11.10 4.45
N PRO A 406 -41.76 11.47 5.43
CA PRO A 406 -41.84 10.76 6.70
C PRO A 406 -42.06 9.25 6.57
N ALA A 407 -42.86 8.81 5.58
CA ALA A 407 -43.10 7.40 5.31
C ALA A 407 -41.85 6.64 4.83
N ASP A 408 -41.03 7.26 3.96
CA ASP A 408 -39.81 6.63 3.45
C ASP A 408 -38.76 6.53 4.54
N VAL A 409 -38.62 7.59 5.36
CA VAL A 409 -37.73 7.61 6.53
C VAL A 409 -38.14 6.54 7.53
N ALA A 410 -39.43 6.44 7.86
CA ALA A 410 -39.94 5.43 8.80
C ALA A 410 -39.63 4.01 8.29
N ARG A 411 -39.87 3.73 7.01
CA ARG A 411 -39.54 2.45 6.39
C ARG A 411 -38.03 2.15 6.44
N ALA A 412 -37.19 3.12 6.10
CA ALA A 412 -35.74 2.95 6.12
C ALA A 412 -35.22 2.70 7.54
N VAL A 413 -35.77 3.39 8.55
CA VAL A 413 -35.45 3.17 9.96
C VAL A 413 -35.82 1.76 10.40
N GLU A 414 -37.03 1.28 10.09
CA GLU A 414 -37.47 -0.07 10.42
C GLU A 414 -36.56 -1.14 9.80
N LEU A 415 -36.23 -0.99 8.51
CA LEU A 415 -35.33 -1.89 7.80
C LEU A 415 -33.93 -1.91 8.42
N ASN A 416 -33.38 -0.76 8.79
CA ASN A 416 -32.07 -0.67 9.44
C ASN A 416 -32.05 -1.31 10.83
N ARG A 417 -33.07 -1.05 11.67
CA ARG A 417 -33.18 -1.69 12.99
C ARG A 417 -33.28 -3.21 12.86
N ALA A 418 -34.05 -3.73 11.92
CA ALA A 418 -34.17 -5.16 11.68
C ALA A 418 -32.88 -5.78 11.09
N ALA A 419 -32.21 -5.09 10.18
CA ALA A 419 -30.97 -5.56 9.56
C ALA A 419 -29.79 -5.60 10.54
N ALA A 420 -29.72 -4.63 11.46
CA ALA A 420 -28.67 -4.53 12.47
C ALA A 420 -28.51 -5.80 13.31
N LEU A 421 -29.60 -6.55 13.54
CA LEU A 421 -29.61 -7.77 14.34
C LEU A 421 -29.01 -8.99 13.63
N LYS A 422 -28.84 -8.93 12.30
CA LYS A 422 -28.58 -10.10 11.46
C LYS A 422 -27.10 -10.35 11.20
N ALA A 423 -26.27 -9.31 11.18
CA ALA A 423 -24.83 -9.44 10.94
C ALA A 423 -24.03 -8.23 11.44
N PRO A 424 -22.76 -8.40 11.85
CA PRO A 424 -21.88 -7.29 12.24
C PRO A 424 -21.77 -6.19 11.18
N GLY A 425 -21.66 -6.55 9.90
CA GLY A 425 -21.59 -5.57 8.80
C GLY A 425 -22.86 -4.74 8.67
N ALA A 426 -24.03 -5.36 8.86
CA ALA A 426 -25.32 -4.66 8.84
C ALA A 426 -25.49 -3.76 10.07
N ALA A 427 -25.01 -4.16 11.25
CA ALA A 427 -24.99 -3.32 12.44
C ALA A 427 -24.14 -2.05 12.21
N VAL A 428 -22.92 -2.20 11.67
CA VAL A 428 -22.04 -1.06 11.35
C VAL A 428 -22.69 -0.10 10.35
N ALA A 429 -23.34 -0.61 9.30
CA ALA A 429 -24.06 0.22 8.34
C ALA A 429 -25.25 0.93 9.01
N SER A 430 -26.03 0.20 9.81
CA SER A 430 -27.24 0.72 10.45
C SER A 430 -26.96 1.82 11.47
N VAL A 431 -25.85 1.77 12.23
CA VAL A 431 -25.44 2.90 13.09
C VAL A 431 -25.31 4.19 12.29
N GLN A 432 -24.70 4.12 11.10
CA GLN A 432 -24.48 5.28 10.24
C GLN A 432 -25.80 5.76 9.62
N HIS A 433 -26.60 4.83 9.09
CA HIS A 433 -27.86 5.12 8.44
C HIS A 433 -28.87 5.74 9.42
N LEU A 434 -29.06 5.13 10.59
CA LEU A 434 -30.01 5.62 11.61
C LEU A 434 -29.61 7.00 12.12
N ALA A 435 -28.32 7.23 12.38
CA ALA A 435 -27.81 8.53 12.79
C ALA A 435 -28.07 9.60 11.71
N TRP A 436 -27.83 9.25 10.44
CA TRP A 436 -28.04 10.16 9.31
C TRP A 436 -29.52 10.44 9.02
N LEU A 437 -30.39 9.44 9.22
CA LEU A 437 -31.85 9.56 9.10
C LEU A 437 -32.51 10.28 10.29
N GLY A 438 -31.74 10.57 11.35
CA GLY A 438 -32.22 11.27 12.55
C GLY A 438 -32.79 10.37 13.65
N ASP A 439 -32.77 9.04 13.48
CA ASP A 439 -33.15 8.08 14.52
C ASP A 439 -31.98 7.82 15.49
N LEU A 440 -31.66 8.81 16.32
CA LEU A 440 -30.55 8.70 17.27
C LEU A 440 -30.75 7.59 18.29
N ASP A 441 -31.99 7.33 18.71
CA ASP A 441 -32.30 6.27 19.67
C ASP A 441 -31.94 4.90 19.11
N GLY A 442 -32.37 4.62 17.86
CA GLY A 442 -31.98 3.40 17.16
C GLY A 442 -30.47 3.34 16.92
N ALA A 443 -29.84 4.44 16.51
CA ALA A 443 -28.39 4.48 16.28
C ALA A 443 -27.59 4.12 17.54
N PHE A 444 -27.96 4.69 18.70
CA PHE A 444 -27.33 4.36 19.99
C PHE A 444 -27.65 2.96 20.48
N GLU A 445 -28.87 2.46 20.26
CA GLU A 445 -29.24 1.09 20.60
C GLU A 445 -28.39 0.08 19.82
N VAL A 446 -28.30 0.23 18.49
CA VAL A 446 -27.48 -0.63 17.65
C VAL A 446 -26.00 -0.50 18.02
N ALA A 447 -25.51 0.71 18.28
CA ALA A 447 -24.11 0.91 18.69
C ALA A 447 -23.77 0.21 20.02
N ARG A 448 -24.68 0.22 21.01
CA ARG A 448 -24.51 -0.54 22.26
C ARG A 448 -24.55 -2.04 22.01
N GLY A 449 -25.48 -2.52 21.19
CA GLY A 449 -25.56 -3.94 20.80
C GLY A 449 -24.26 -4.42 20.16
N TYR A 450 -23.74 -3.65 19.21
CA TYR A 450 -22.53 -3.97 18.47
C TYR A 450 -21.22 -3.82 19.25
N LEU A 451 -21.04 -2.72 19.95
CA LEU A 451 -19.76 -2.42 20.61
C LEU A 451 -19.67 -3.01 22.02
N GLN A 452 -20.78 -3.00 22.77
CA GLN A 452 -20.83 -3.39 24.18
C GLN A 452 -21.48 -4.76 24.40
N ARG A 453 -22.14 -5.34 23.37
CA ARG A 453 -23.00 -6.53 23.51
C ARG A 453 -24.10 -6.35 24.56
N GLN A 454 -24.73 -5.17 24.55
CA GLN A 454 -25.80 -4.82 25.48
C GLN A 454 -27.09 -4.43 24.76
N GLY A 455 -28.22 -4.79 25.36
CA GLY A 455 -29.55 -4.39 24.91
C GLY A 455 -30.19 -5.31 23.87
N PRO A 456 -31.32 -4.89 23.28
CA PRO A 456 -32.08 -5.72 22.34
C PRO A 456 -31.36 -5.90 21.00
N ALA A 457 -30.43 -5.00 20.66
CA ALA A 457 -29.66 -5.05 19.42
C ALA A 457 -28.48 -6.04 19.41
N VAL A 458 -28.42 -6.98 20.37
CA VAL A 458 -27.29 -7.92 20.52
C VAL A 458 -27.31 -9.06 19.49
N GLY A 459 -28.45 -9.35 18.86
CA GLY A 459 -28.57 -10.16 17.63
C GLY A 459 -27.65 -11.38 17.46
N SER A 460 -27.26 -11.69 16.22
CA SER A 460 -26.23 -12.69 15.86
C SER A 460 -24.79 -12.23 16.15
N LEU A 461 -24.61 -11.24 17.04
CA LEU A 461 -23.31 -10.68 17.44
C LEU A 461 -22.70 -11.44 18.64
N GLN A 462 -23.41 -12.46 19.11
CA GLN A 462 -22.87 -13.48 20.00
C GLN A 462 -22.19 -14.53 19.13
N PRO A 463 -20.88 -14.79 19.31
CA PRO A 463 -20.22 -15.87 18.62
C PRO A 463 -20.87 -17.18 19.02
N ASP A 464 -20.97 -18.13 18.09
CA ASP A 464 -21.25 -19.51 18.46
C ASP A 464 -20.15 -19.96 19.46
N PRO A 465 -20.52 -20.43 20.66
CA PRO A 465 -19.57 -20.85 21.68
C PRO A 465 -18.54 -21.89 21.20
N ALA A 466 -18.88 -22.71 20.19
CA ALA A 466 -17.98 -23.72 19.62
C ALA A 466 -16.82 -23.10 18.81
N ILE A 467 -17.00 -21.89 18.29
CA ILE A 467 -16.03 -21.15 17.46
C ILE A 467 -15.53 -19.86 18.13
N ALA A 468 -16.11 -19.47 19.27
CA ALA A 468 -15.72 -18.31 20.05
C ALA A 468 -14.22 -18.23 20.42
N PRO A 469 -13.48 -19.33 20.66
CA PRO A 469 -12.04 -19.28 20.92
C PRO A 469 -11.21 -18.85 19.70
N THR A 470 -11.72 -19.07 18.48
CA THR A 470 -11.04 -18.76 17.21
C THR A 470 -11.56 -17.48 16.56
N LEU A 471 -12.76 -17.02 16.94
CA LEU A 471 -13.34 -15.78 16.42
C LEU A 471 -12.62 -14.56 16.99
N ASN A 472 -11.93 -13.85 16.11
CA ASN A 472 -11.28 -12.59 16.45
C ASN A 472 -12.27 -11.40 16.51
N GLU A 473 -13.32 -11.54 17.31
CA GLU A 473 -14.46 -10.62 17.40
C GLU A 473 -14.07 -9.20 17.80
N GLN A 474 -13.05 -9.04 18.65
CA GLN A 474 -12.60 -7.71 19.08
C GLN A 474 -11.99 -6.93 17.92
N HIS A 475 -11.34 -7.60 16.96
CA HIS A 475 -10.88 -6.94 15.73
C HIS A 475 -12.05 -6.58 14.80
N ARG A 476 -13.15 -7.33 14.86
CA ARG A 476 -14.37 -7.06 14.09
C ARG A 476 -15.18 -5.89 14.62
N ARG A 477 -14.96 -5.40 15.85
CA ARG A 477 -15.67 -4.25 16.46
C ARG A 477 -15.03 -2.92 16.02
N LYS A 478 -15.36 -2.52 14.80
CA LYS A 478 -14.88 -1.29 14.18
C LYS A 478 -15.54 -0.09 14.86
N THR A 479 -14.77 0.95 15.19
CA THR A 479 -15.29 2.21 15.75
C THR A 479 -15.15 3.39 14.79
N MET A 480 -14.50 3.19 13.65
CA MET A 480 -14.31 4.22 12.61
C MET A 480 -15.62 4.89 12.18
N MET A 481 -16.72 4.13 12.11
CA MET A 481 -18.03 4.66 11.73
C MET A 481 -18.60 5.66 12.74
N LEU A 482 -18.06 5.76 13.96
CA LEU A 482 -18.43 6.77 14.94
C LEU A 482 -17.83 8.14 14.65
N PHE A 483 -16.89 8.25 13.69
CA PHE A 483 -16.08 9.44 13.42
C PHE A 483 -16.18 9.94 11.97
N ILE A 484 -17.33 9.70 11.33
CA ILE A 484 -17.64 10.17 9.97
C ILE A 484 -18.79 11.19 9.97
N PRO A 485 -19.00 11.98 8.90
CA PRO A 485 -20.10 12.94 8.80
C PRO A 485 -21.48 12.35 9.08
N ALA A 486 -21.77 11.14 8.58
CA ALA A 486 -23.06 10.47 8.77
C ALA A 486 -23.43 10.26 10.26
N THR A 487 -22.44 10.13 11.14
CA THR A 487 -22.63 9.97 12.60
C THR A 487 -22.32 11.24 13.39
N ALA A 488 -22.17 12.39 12.73
CA ALA A 488 -22.03 13.68 13.40
C ALA A 488 -23.18 13.99 14.37
N PRO A 489 -24.46 13.69 14.04
CA PRO A 489 -25.56 13.85 14.99
C PRO A 489 -25.40 13.06 16.28
N MET A 490 -24.81 11.85 16.23
CA MET A 490 -24.48 11.10 17.44
C MET A 490 -23.43 11.84 18.27
N ARG A 491 -22.35 12.33 17.66
CA ARG A 491 -21.28 13.03 18.38
C ARG A 491 -21.72 14.35 19.03
N ALA A 492 -22.79 14.96 18.53
CA ALA A 492 -23.41 16.14 19.13
C ALA A 492 -24.33 15.81 20.32
N ASP A 493 -24.73 14.55 20.49
CA ASP A 493 -25.60 14.09 21.57
C ASP A 493 -24.77 13.70 22.82
N PRO A 494 -25.17 14.12 24.03
CA PRO A 494 -24.45 13.79 25.27
C PRO A 494 -24.21 12.28 25.50
N ARG A 495 -25.12 11.42 25.00
CA ARG A 495 -25.01 9.96 25.12
C ARG A 495 -23.78 9.39 24.42
N PHE A 496 -23.18 10.14 23.48
CA PHE A 496 -21.96 9.71 22.79
C PHE A 496 -20.77 9.58 23.73
N LEU A 497 -20.60 10.50 24.68
CA LEU A 497 -19.49 10.40 25.63
C LEU A 497 -19.66 9.19 26.55
N THR A 498 -20.89 8.85 26.94
CA THR A 498 -21.18 7.60 27.66
C THR A 498 -20.88 6.36 26.82
N LEU A 499 -21.28 6.36 25.54
CA LEU A 499 -20.94 5.27 24.61
C LEU A 499 -19.42 5.10 24.48
N ALA A 500 -18.69 6.21 24.32
CA ALA A 500 -17.24 6.23 24.21
C ALA A 500 -16.54 5.77 25.51
N ASP A 501 -17.09 6.14 26.66
CA ASP A 501 -16.58 5.74 27.98
C ASP A 501 -16.69 4.24 28.21
N ASN A 502 -17.88 3.69 27.96
CA ASN A 502 -18.15 2.26 28.11
C ASN A 502 -17.26 1.37 27.25
N ILE A 503 -16.74 1.88 26.12
CA ILE A 503 -15.82 1.13 25.26
C ILE A 503 -14.35 1.46 25.55
N GLY A 504 -14.04 2.46 26.39
CA GLY A 504 -12.70 2.82 26.83
C GLY A 504 -12.00 3.93 26.04
N LEU A 505 -12.70 4.63 25.15
CA LEU A 505 -12.12 5.73 24.37
C LEU A 505 -11.81 6.96 25.21
N THR A 506 -12.66 7.30 26.17
CA THR A 506 -12.44 8.44 27.10
C THR A 506 -11.14 8.27 27.88
N ARG A 507 -10.95 7.10 28.50
CA ARG A 507 -9.71 6.73 29.21
C ARG A 507 -8.49 6.82 28.30
N TYR A 508 -8.63 6.43 27.04
CA TYR A 508 -7.54 6.55 26.07
C TYR A 508 -7.21 8.01 25.74
N TRP A 509 -8.22 8.87 25.55
CA TRP A 509 -8.02 10.31 25.31
C TRP A 509 -7.37 11.01 26.51
N GLU A 510 -7.84 10.71 27.72
CA GLU A 510 -7.27 11.20 28.98
C GLU A 510 -5.80 10.78 29.13
N ALA A 511 -5.51 9.49 29.00
CA ALA A 511 -4.14 8.97 29.09
C ALA A 511 -3.23 9.49 27.98
N ALA A 512 -3.77 9.84 26.82
CA ALA A 512 -3.02 10.46 25.73
C ALA A 512 -2.81 11.97 25.93
N GLY A 513 -3.45 12.59 26.93
CA GLY A 513 -3.34 14.03 27.21
C GLY A 513 -3.87 14.92 26.09
N ARG A 514 -4.77 14.41 25.23
CA ARG A 514 -5.28 15.13 24.06
C ARG A 514 -6.72 14.76 23.75
N ARG A 515 -7.47 15.73 23.22
CA ARG A 515 -8.88 15.56 22.85
C ARG A 515 -9.01 15.02 21.43
N PRO A 516 -10.05 14.22 21.14
CA PRO A 516 -10.37 13.82 19.77
C PRO A 516 -10.78 15.04 18.93
N ASP A 517 -10.72 14.93 17.61
CA ASP A 517 -10.87 16.06 16.68
C ASP A 517 -12.23 16.74 16.81
N PHE A 518 -13.29 15.98 17.08
CA PHE A 518 -14.66 16.52 17.23
C PHE A 518 -14.87 17.30 18.53
N LEU A 519 -13.93 17.24 19.49
CA LEU A 519 -13.93 18.01 20.74
C LEU A 519 -12.84 19.09 20.78
N SER A 520 -12.02 19.20 19.73
CA SER A 520 -10.86 20.09 19.64
C SER A 520 -11.19 21.36 18.84
N GLY A 521 -12.39 21.90 19.03
CA GLY A 521 -12.89 23.12 18.36
C GLY A 521 -12.07 24.37 18.66
#